data_AF-A0A1G1AA57-F1
#
_entry.id   AF-A0A1G1AA57-F1
#
_cell.length_a   1.000
_cell.length_b   1.000
_cell.length_c   1.000
_cell.angle_alpha   90.00
_cell.angle_beta   90.00
_cell.angle_gamma   90.00
#
_symmetry.space_group_name_H-M   'P 1'
#
loop_
_entity.id
_entity.type
_entity.pdbx_description
1 polymer ?
#
loop_
_entity_poly.entity_id
_entity_poly.type
_entity_poly.pdbx_seq_one_letter_code
_entity_poly.pdbx_strand_id
1 'polypeptide(L)'
;MVGGIVGARIAYVAANWETYRETPLKVFAIYEGGLIYYGGFFGAVLALGAFAWHRRKPLLPFMDFVVSAVPLGHAFGRIGCFLNGCCHGMPTDGILSVRYPVRSMPWWWQVEQGLIDRFDPQALPVYPVQLYEAGFNLALYGLLWVTYRRGRMPGRVMVMYLLVYPVGRFLLEWMRGDPRHHLGYFTTAQLFSMTLFMFGWGLYIHARRSNRSA
;
A
#
# COMPACT_ATOMS: atom_id res chain seq x y z
N MET A 1 13.45 -5.66 -4.10
CA MET A 1 13.73 -4.21 -4.16
C MET A 1 14.10 -3.78 -5.57
N VAL A 2 15.18 -4.30 -6.17
CA VAL A 2 15.60 -3.93 -7.56
C VAL A 2 14.46 -4.00 -8.58
N GLY A 3 13.77 -5.14 -8.68
CA GLY A 3 12.64 -5.28 -9.62
C GLY A 3 11.50 -4.27 -9.39
N GLY A 4 11.28 -3.86 -8.14
CA GLY A 4 10.29 -2.83 -7.82
C GLY A 4 10.75 -1.43 -8.22
N ILE A 5 12.02 -1.06 -7.98
CA ILE A 5 12.55 0.24 -8.39
C ILE A 5 12.58 0.33 -9.92
N VAL A 6 13.08 -0.70 -10.59
CA VAL A 6 13.15 -0.77 -12.06
C VAL A 6 11.74 -0.72 -12.67
N GLY A 7 10.80 -1.53 -12.17
CA GLY A 7 9.43 -1.52 -12.66
C GLY A 7 8.72 -0.18 -12.46
N ALA A 8 8.90 0.45 -11.29
CA ALA A 8 8.33 1.76 -11.00
C ALA A 8 8.88 2.85 -11.92
N ARG A 9 10.18 2.79 -12.24
CA ARG A 9 10.84 3.74 -13.14
C ARG A 9 10.42 3.55 -14.59
N ILE A 10 10.38 2.31 -15.07
CA ILE A 10 9.90 1.99 -16.43
C ILE A 10 8.49 2.50 -16.64
N ALA A 11 7.58 2.25 -15.68
CA ALA A 11 6.21 2.74 -15.77
C ALA A 11 6.15 4.28 -15.77
N TYR A 12 6.96 4.96 -14.95
CA TYR A 12 7.02 6.42 -14.93
C TYR A 12 7.51 7.02 -16.25
N VAL A 13 8.59 6.45 -16.81
CA VAL A 13 9.16 6.89 -18.09
C VAL A 13 8.18 6.63 -19.24
N ALA A 14 7.50 5.48 -19.26
CA ALA A 14 6.48 5.18 -20.25
C ALA A 14 5.30 6.15 -20.18
N ALA A 15 4.86 6.54 -18.98
CA ALA A 15 3.78 7.50 -18.79
C ALA A 15 4.17 8.94 -19.19
N ASN A 16 5.47 9.28 -19.15
CA ASN A 16 5.99 10.61 -19.47
C ASN A 16 6.92 10.58 -20.70
N TRP A 17 6.62 9.70 -21.67
CA TRP A 17 7.51 9.40 -22.78
C TRP A 17 7.91 10.64 -23.60
N GLU A 18 7.00 11.61 -23.74
CA GLU A 18 7.25 12.88 -24.43
C GLU A 18 8.37 13.71 -23.79
N THR A 19 8.54 13.66 -22.48
CA THR A 19 9.61 14.37 -21.77
C THR A 19 10.95 13.65 -21.90
N TYR A 20 10.93 12.32 -21.99
CA TYR A 20 12.16 11.50 -21.99
C TYR A 20 12.74 11.24 -23.37
N ARG A 21 11.94 11.35 -24.45
CA ARG A 21 12.44 11.24 -25.83
C ARG A 21 13.47 12.32 -26.18
N GLU A 22 13.38 13.49 -25.53
CA GLU A 22 14.28 14.62 -25.74
C GLU A 22 15.54 14.55 -24.87
N THR A 23 15.51 13.78 -23.76
CA THR A 23 16.66 13.63 -22.86
C THR A 23 16.75 12.20 -22.31
N PRO A 24 17.18 11.21 -23.12
CA PRO A 24 17.13 9.79 -22.77
C PRO A 24 17.99 9.42 -21.55
N LEU A 25 19.06 10.18 -21.25
CA LEU A 25 19.90 9.96 -20.08
C LEU A 25 19.17 10.22 -18.75
N LYS A 26 18.13 11.06 -18.73
CA LYS A 26 17.32 11.31 -17.51
C LYS A 26 16.56 10.07 -17.04
N VAL A 27 16.43 9.04 -17.87
CA VAL A 27 15.80 7.77 -17.46
C VAL A 27 16.49 7.16 -16.23
N PHE A 28 17.79 7.36 -16.06
CA PHE A 28 18.56 6.85 -14.91
C PHE A 28 18.56 7.78 -13.69
N ALA A 29 18.01 8.99 -13.79
CA ALA A 29 17.95 9.97 -12.69
C ALA A 29 16.85 9.62 -11.68
N ILE A 30 16.99 8.48 -11.00
CA ILE A 30 16.04 7.96 -10.00
C ILE A 30 15.98 8.88 -8.76
N TYR A 31 17.04 9.64 -8.49
CA TYR A 31 17.13 10.58 -7.37
C TYR A 31 16.25 11.82 -7.53
N GLU A 32 15.80 12.14 -8.75
CA GLU A 32 14.85 13.24 -9.01
C GLU A 32 13.40 12.85 -8.66
N GLY A 33 13.19 11.63 -8.19
CA GLY A 33 11.87 11.06 -7.97
C GLY A 33 11.30 10.45 -9.26
N GLY A 34 9.98 10.47 -9.40
CA GLY A 34 9.31 9.93 -10.57
C GLY A 34 9.27 8.40 -10.57
N LEU A 35 8.50 7.84 -9.63
CA LEU A 35 8.27 6.40 -9.49
C LEU A 35 6.77 6.16 -9.43
N ILE A 36 6.25 5.28 -10.29
CA ILE A 36 4.85 4.88 -10.26
C ILE A 36 4.67 3.62 -9.41
N TYR A 37 3.80 3.71 -8.41
CA TYR A 37 3.51 2.60 -7.47
C TYR A 37 3.13 1.30 -8.20
N TYR A 38 2.19 1.37 -9.16
CA TYR A 38 1.74 0.19 -9.90
C TYR A 38 2.86 -0.49 -10.69
N GLY A 39 3.75 0.30 -11.31
CA GLY A 39 4.93 -0.24 -11.98
C GLY A 39 5.86 -0.96 -11.02
N GLY A 40 6.04 -0.42 -9.81
CA GLY A 40 6.86 -1.06 -8.79
C GLY A 40 6.24 -2.33 -8.24
N PHE A 41 4.92 -2.35 -8.06
CA PHE A 41 4.19 -3.54 -7.63
C PHE A 41 4.34 -4.69 -8.64
N PHE A 42 4.02 -4.45 -9.92
CA PHE A 42 4.13 -5.49 -10.95
C PHE A 42 5.59 -5.90 -11.19
N GLY A 43 6.53 -4.95 -11.20
CA GLY A 43 7.95 -5.24 -11.31
C GLY A 43 8.48 -6.11 -10.16
N ALA A 44 8.00 -5.87 -8.94
CA ALA A 44 8.34 -6.71 -7.78
C ALA A 44 7.75 -8.13 -7.91
N VAL A 45 6.47 -8.25 -8.30
CA VAL A 45 5.81 -9.55 -8.50
C VAL A 45 6.50 -10.37 -9.59
N LEU A 46 6.83 -9.76 -10.73
CA LEU A 46 7.54 -10.42 -11.82
C LEU A 46 8.94 -10.88 -11.39
N ALA A 47 9.70 -10.03 -10.69
CA ALA A 47 11.03 -10.39 -10.20
C ALA A 47 10.98 -11.54 -9.17
N LEU A 48 9.99 -11.53 -8.27
CA LEU A 48 9.79 -12.61 -7.30
C LEU A 48 9.37 -13.91 -7.99
N GLY A 49 8.48 -13.85 -8.97
CA GLY A 49 8.05 -15.01 -9.77
C GLY A 49 9.20 -15.61 -10.57
N ALA A 50 9.99 -14.78 -11.25
CA ALA A 50 11.18 -15.20 -11.99
C ALA A 50 12.22 -15.87 -11.06
N PHE A 51 12.43 -15.31 -9.87
CA PHE A 51 13.32 -15.90 -8.86
C PHE A 51 12.82 -17.26 -8.37
N ALA A 52 11.53 -17.37 -8.04
CA ALA A 52 10.92 -18.62 -7.60
C ALA A 52 11.03 -19.72 -8.67
N TRP A 53 10.80 -19.36 -9.93
CA TRP A 53 10.94 -20.24 -11.08
C TRP A 53 12.40 -20.69 -11.28
N HIS A 54 13.34 -19.74 -11.33
CA HIS A 54 14.75 -20.03 -11.52
C HIS A 54 15.33 -20.92 -10.42
N ARG A 55 14.86 -20.75 -9.18
CA ARG A 55 15.33 -21.54 -8.02
C ARG A 55 14.45 -22.76 -7.73
N ARG A 56 13.47 -23.08 -8.59
CA ARG A 56 12.53 -24.21 -8.47
C ARG A 56 11.90 -24.32 -7.06
N LYS A 57 11.57 -23.18 -6.45
CA LYS A 57 10.97 -23.16 -5.11
C LYS A 57 9.47 -23.41 -5.21
N PRO A 58 8.87 -24.17 -4.28
CA PRO A 58 7.42 -24.32 -4.24
C PRO A 58 6.79 -22.94 -3.99
N LEU A 59 5.81 -22.58 -4.81
CA LEU A 59 5.25 -21.22 -4.86
C LEU A 59 4.59 -20.83 -3.52
N LEU A 60 3.79 -21.70 -2.92
CA LEU A 60 3.04 -21.38 -1.70
C LEU A 60 3.94 -21.10 -0.47
N PRO A 61 4.93 -21.95 -0.12
CA PRO A 61 5.88 -21.62 0.95
C PRO A 61 6.70 -20.37 0.67
N PHE A 62 7.06 -20.14 -0.60
CA PHE A 62 7.79 -18.93 -0.99
C PHE A 62 6.94 -17.67 -0.80
N MET A 63 5.66 -17.71 -1.21
CA MET A 63 4.73 -16.60 -1.02
C MET A 63 4.44 -16.35 0.45
N ASP A 64 4.30 -17.40 1.29
CA ASP A 64 4.16 -17.24 2.73
C ASP A 64 5.34 -16.48 3.35
N PHE A 65 6.57 -16.80 2.93
CA PHE A 65 7.76 -16.08 3.35
C PHE A 65 7.72 -14.61 2.91
N VAL A 66 7.47 -14.35 1.62
CA VAL A 66 7.43 -12.98 1.07
C VAL A 66 6.35 -12.15 1.77
N VAL A 67 5.12 -12.67 1.83
CA VAL A 67 3.96 -11.97 2.37
C VAL A 67 4.09 -11.71 3.87
N SER A 68 4.83 -12.56 4.61
CA SER A 68 5.12 -12.30 6.02
C SER A 68 5.85 -10.97 6.25
N ALA A 69 6.67 -10.51 5.28
CA ALA A 69 7.44 -9.27 5.40
C ALA A 69 6.77 -8.04 4.76
N VAL A 70 5.78 -8.23 3.89
CA VAL A 70 5.11 -7.12 3.16
C VAL A 70 4.49 -6.07 4.09
N PRO A 71 3.71 -6.43 5.14
CA PRO A 71 3.12 -5.43 6.03
C PRO A 71 4.16 -4.57 6.74
N LEU A 72 5.34 -5.12 7.06
CA LEU A 72 6.42 -4.36 7.67
C LEU A 72 6.89 -3.22 6.75
N GLY A 73 7.13 -3.54 5.47
CA GLY A 73 7.46 -2.53 4.46
C GLY A 73 6.37 -1.48 4.29
N HIS A 74 5.11 -1.89 4.30
CA HIS A 74 3.96 -0.96 4.24
C HIS A 74 3.89 -0.04 5.46
N ALA A 75 4.16 -0.54 6.66
CA ALA A 75 4.16 0.26 7.88
C ALA A 75 5.20 1.39 7.80
N PHE A 76 6.44 1.07 7.42
CA PHE A 76 7.47 2.09 7.23
C PHE A 76 7.13 3.06 6.10
N GLY A 77 6.55 2.57 4.99
CA GLY A 77 6.07 3.43 3.91
C GLY A 77 5.03 4.44 4.40
N ARG A 78 4.10 4.02 5.26
CA ARG A 78 3.07 4.89 5.84
C ARG A 78 3.61 5.89 6.87
N ILE A 79 4.63 5.51 7.63
CA ILE A 79 5.38 6.47 8.46
C ILE A 79 6.05 7.53 7.56
N GLY A 80 6.63 7.12 6.42
CA GLY A 80 7.13 8.06 5.41
C GLY A 80 6.05 9.01 4.87
N CYS A 81 4.85 8.49 4.56
CA CYS A 81 3.71 9.32 4.16
C CYS A 81 3.33 10.35 5.23
N PHE A 82 3.34 9.95 6.50
CA PHE A 82 3.06 10.84 7.63
C PHE A 82 4.09 11.98 7.70
N LEU A 83 5.39 11.66 7.63
CA LEU A 83 6.44 12.68 7.63
C LEU A 83 6.38 13.61 6.41
N ASN A 84 5.93 13.11 5.26
CA ASN A 84 5.74 13.90 4.04
C ASN A 84 4.42 14.70 4.03
N GLY A 85 3.46 14.37 4.90
CA GLY A 85 2.12 14.97 4.94
C GLY A 85 1.19 14.53 3.80
N CYS A 86 1.51 13.48 3.05
CA CYS A 86 0.62 12.95 2.01
C CYS A 86 -0.34 11.88 2.55
N CYS A 87 -1.45 11.63 1.84
CA CYS A 87 -2.45 10.62 2.22
C CYS A 87 -3.08 10.85 3.61
N HIS A 88 -3.39 12.09 3.93
CA HIS A 88 -3.95 12.50 5.23
C HIS A 88 -5.45 12.18 5.35
N GLY A 89 -5.94 12.19 6.59
CA GLY A 89 -7.34 11.98 6.91
C GLY A 89 -8.23 13.20 6.71
N MET A 90 -9.54 13.00 6.89
CA MET A 90 -10.49 14.11 6.97
C MET A 90 -10.25 14.96 8.23
N PRO A 91 -10.69 16.23 8.25
CA PRO A 91 -10.68 17.06 9.44
C PRO A 91 -11.44 16.42 10.60
N THR A 92 -10.89 16.53 11.81
CA THR A 92 -11.50 16.01 13.04
C THR A 92 -10.95 16.69 14.28
N ASP A 93 -11.80 16.85 15.28
CA ASP A 93 -11.41 17.34 16.60
C ASP A 93 -11.10 16.20 17.61
N GLY A 94 -10.89 14.98 17.10
CA GLY A 94 -10.56 13.83 17.93
C GLY A 94 -9.26 14.00 18.72
N ILE A 95 -9.15 13.30 19.85
CA ILE A 95 -8.00 13.37 20.79
C ILE A 95 -6.68 12.96 20.10
N LEU A 96 -6.74 12.05 19.13
CA LEU A 96 -5.57 11.57 18.38
C LEU A 96 -5.40 12.28 17.03
N SER A 97 -5.95 13.49 16.88
CA SER A 97 -5.76 14.29 15.68
C SER A 97 -4.36 14.90 15.62
N VAL A 98 -3.90 15.18 14.40
CA VAL A 98 -2.60 15.83 14.16
C VAL A 98 -2.80 17.05 13.28
N ARG A 99 -2.06 18.13 13.58
CA ARG A 99 -1.99 19.33 12.75
C ARG A 99 -0.71 19.34 11.96
N TYR A 100 -0.82 19.63 10.67
CA TYR A 100 0.32 19.80 9.78
C TYR A 100 0.69 21.28 9.65
N PRO A 101 1.98 21.60 9.42
CA PRO A 101 2.45 22.98 9.31
C PRO A 101 1.84 23.70 8.09
N VAL A 102 1.88 25.04 8.11
CA VAL A 102 1.48 25.88 6.96
C VAL A 102 2.23 25.45 5.69
N ARG A 103 1.58 25.54 4.52
CA ARG A 103 2.10 25.12 3.21
C ARG A 103 2.40 23.62 3.07
N SER A 104 2.00 22.78 4.03
CA SER A 104 1.98 21.34 3.85
C SER A 104 0.86 20.90 2.90
N MET A 105 0.94 19.67 2.39
CA MET A 105 -0.08 19.13 1.48
C MET A 105 -1.51 19.14 2.09
N PRO A 106 -1.73 18.79 3.38
CA PRO A 106 -3.05 18.90 4.01
C PRO A 106 -3.53 20.33 4.14
N TRP A 107 -2.62 21.28 4.39
CA TRP A 107 -2.97 22.70 4.45
C TRP A 107 -3.48 23.21 3.09
N TRP A 108 -2.75 22.93 2.01
CA TRP A 108 -3.19 23.30 0.65
C TRP A 108 -4.52 22.65 0.28
N TRP A 109 -4.68 21.36 0.59
CA TRP A 109 -5.94 20.67 0.37
C TRP A 109 -7.11 21.33 1.12
N GLN A 110 -6.92 21.72 2.39
CA GLN A 110 -7.97 22.42 3.16
C GLN A 110 -8.29 23.81 2.61
N VAL A 111 -7.28 24.55 2.14
CA VAL A 111 -7.48 25.84 1.44
C VAL A 111 -8.29 25.64 0.16
N GLU A 112 -7.95 24.63 -0.65
CA GLU A 112 -8.66 24.31 -1.90
C GLU A 112 -10.11 23.88 -1.66
N GLN A 113 -10.38 23.20 -0.54
CA GLN A 113 -11.73 22.84 -0.11
C GLN A 113 -12.49 23.99 0.57
N GLY A 114 -11.87 25.16 0.74
CA GLY A 114 -12.49 26.32 1.42
C GLY A 114 -12.73 26.12 2.92
N LEU A 115 -11.98 25.20 3.56
CA LEU A 115 -12.09 24.91 4.99
C LEU A 115 -11.29 25.89 5.86
N ILE A 116 -10.23 26.47 5.28
CA ILE A 116 -9.36 27.48 5.90
C ILE A 116 -8.98 28.53 4.86
N ASP A 117 -8.57 29.71 5.31
CA ASP A 117 -8.02 30.76 4.46
C ASP A 117 -6.51 30.56 4.20
N ARG A 118 -6.00 31.13 3.11
CA ARG A 118 -4.55 31.18 2.79
C ARG A 118 -3.73 31.93 3.85
N PHE A 119 -4.38 32.75 4.68
CA PHE A 119 -3.73 33.45 5.78
C PHE A 119 -3.73 32.65 7.09
N ASP A 120 -4.41 31.50 7.15
CA ASP A 120 -4.45 30.69 8.37
C ASP A 120 -3.07 30.10 8.71
N PRO A 121 -2.63 30.22 9.99
CA PRO A 121 -1.27 29.88 10.38
C PRO A 121 -0.98 28.37 10.39
N GLN A 122 -2.01 27.53 10.32
CA GLN A 122 -1.89 26.08 10.43
C GLN A 122 -3.11 25.37 9.83
N ALA A 123 -2.93 24.09 9.47
CA ALA A 123 -4.04 23.26 9.03
C ALA A 123 -4.97 22.92 10.20
N LEU A 124 -6.26 22.74 9.91
CA LEU A 124 -7.20 22.07 10.81
C LEU A 124 -6.67 20.69 11.20
N PRO A 125 -6.96 20.24 12.43
CA PRO A 125 -6.60 18.90 12.88
C PRO A 125 -7.25 17.84 11.97
N VAL A 126 -6.46 16.83 11.59
CA VAL A 126 -6.92 15.73 10.73
C VAL A 126 -6.65 14.38 11.38
N TYR A 127 -7.37 13.34 10.94
CA TYR A 127 -7.05 11.97 11.34
C TYR A 127 -5.66 11.61 10.79
N PRO A 128 -4.71 11.15 11.63
CA PRO A 128 -3.43 10.64 11.15
C PRO A 128 -3.60 9.21 10.63
N VAL A 129 -4.42 9.04 9.57
CA VAL A 129 -4.77 7.74 8.98
C VAL A 129 -3.52 6.96 8.58
N GLN A 130 -2.43 7.65 8.23
CA GLN A 130 -1.15 7.03 7.94
C GLN A 130 -0.57 6.29 9.14
N LEU A 131 -0.66 6.86 10.35
CA LEU A 131 -0.20 6.20 11.58
C LEU A 131 -1.13 5.05 11.97
N TYR A 132 -2.44 5.18 11.75
CA TYR A 132 -3.39 4.09 11.95
C TYR A 132 -3.10 2.92 11.00
N GLU A 133 -2.83 3.22 9.73
CA GLU A 133 -2.39 2.22 8.75
C GLU A 133 -1.04 1.62 9.14
N ALA A 134 -0.08 2.40 9.61
CA ALA A 134 1.22 1.89 10.05
C ALA A 134 1.07 0.93 11.24
N GLY A 135 0.32 1.31 12.27
CA GLY A 135 0.03 0.48 13.43
C GLY A 135 -0.70 -0.81 13.06
N PHE A 136 -1.73 -0.72 12.21
CA PHE A 136 -2.43 -1.89 11.66
C PHE A 136 -1.48 -2.84 10.93
N ASN A 137 -0.61 -2.31 10.07
CA ASN A 137 0.35 -3.12 9.32
C ASN A 137 1.42 -3.75 10.22
N LEU A 138 1.87 -3.08 11.29
CA LEU A 138 2.78 -3.66 12.28
C LEU A 138 2.12 -4.79 13.08
N ALA A 139 0.85 -4.61 13.49
CA ALA A 139 0.09 -5.65 14.16
C ALA A 139 -0.12 -6.86 13.23
N LEU A 140 -0.45 -6.61 11.96
CA LEU A 140 -0.57 -7.64 10.94
C LEU A 140 0.76 -8.36 10.70
N TYR A 141 1.88 -7.64 10.62
CA TYR A 141 3.22 -8.23 10.53
C TYR A 141 3.48 -9.18 11.70
N GLY A 142 3.24 -8.74 12.94
CA GLY A 142 3.41 -9.59 14.13
C GLY A 142 2.58 -10.86 14.08
N LEU A 143 1.30 -10.75 13.69
CA LEU A 143 0.40 -11.89 13.52
C LEU A 143 0.91 -12.87 12.45
N LEU A 144 1.29 -12.37 11.28
CA LEU A 144 1.78 -13.19 10.17
C LEU A 144 3.13 -13.84 10.49
N TRP A 145 4.04 -13.10 11.13
CA TRP A 145 5.34 -13.60 11.57
C TRP A 145 5.20 -14.75 12.59
N VAL A 146 4.36 -14.56 13.62
CA VAL A 146 4.08 -15.62 14.61
C VAL A 146 3.45 -16.84 13.93
N THR A 147 2.54 -16.63 12.99
CA THR A 147 1.91 -17.72 12.23
C THR A 147 2.92 -18.45 11.35
N TYR A 148 3.78 -17.72 10.65
CA TYR A 148 4.85 -18.24 9.81
C TYR A 148 5.82 -19.11 10.61
N ARG A 149 6.30 -18.61 11.76
CA ARG A 149 7.23 -19.37 12.63
C ARG A 149 6.62 -20.65 13.21
N ARG A 150 5.30 -20.73 13.35
CA ARG A 150 4.62 -21.94 13.84
C ARG A 150 4.55 -23.05 12.77
N GLY A 151 4.90 -22.77 11.52
CA GLY A 151 5.32 -23.79 10.53
C GLY A 151 4.26 -24.80 10.07
N ARG A 152 2.96 -24.51 10.23
CA ARG A 152 1.95 -25.58 10.16
C ARG A 152 1.46 -25.94 8.76
N MET A 153 1.37 -25.00 7.81
CA MET A 153 0.76 -25.25 6.48
C MET A 153 1.22 -24.24 5.41
N PRO A 154 1.70 -24.70 4.23
CA PRO A 154 1.94 -23.83 3.08
C PRO A 154 0.68 -23.07 2.63
N GLY A 155 0.85 -21.79 2.31
CA GLY A 155 -0.21 -20.89 1.82
C GLY A 155 -1.05 -20.25 2.95
N ARG A 156 -0.86 -20.64 4.21
CA ARG A 156 -1.68 -20.15 5.32
C ARG A 156 -1.43 -18.67 5.59
N VAL A 157 -0.17 -18.24 5.55
CA VAL A 157 0.21 -16.85 5.83
C VAL A 157 -0.30 -15.94 4.71
N MET A 158 -0.15 -16.38 3.46
CA MET A 158 -0.69 -15.69 2.29
C MET A 158 -2.20 -15.50 2.39
N VAL A 159 -2.96 -16.57 2.68
CA VAL A 159 -4.42 -16.49 2.82
C VAL A 159 -4.80 -15.55 3.97
N MET A 160 -4.13 -15.62 5.12
CA MET A 160 -4.40 -14.72 6.23
C MET A 160 -4.17 -13.25 5.86
N TYR A 161 -3.10 -12.93 5.14
CA TYR A 161 -2.87 -11.58 4.63
C TYR A 161 -3.98 -11.13 3.69
N LEU A 162 -4.37 -11.97 2.72
CA LEU A 162 -5.43 -11.67 1.74
C LEU A 162 -6.81 -11.50 2.37
N LEU A 163 -7.04 -12.02 3.57
CA LEU A 163 -8.30 -11.83 4.29
C LEU A 163 -8.27 -10.64 5.23
N VAL A 164 -7.16 -10.42 5.94
CA VAL A 164 -7.08 -9.39 6.99
C VAL A 164 -6.71 -8.02 6.45
N TYR A 165 -5.70 -7.93 5.55
CA TYR A 165 -5.23 -6.66 5.02
C TYR A 165 -6.34 -5.85 4.31
N PRO A 166 -7.15 -6.44 3.42
CA PRO A 166 -8.16 -5.67 2.69
C PRO A 166 -9.27 -5.14 3.60
N VAL A 167 -9.63 -5.87 4.66
CA VAL A 167 -10.63 -5.40 5.62
C VAL A 167 -10.14 -4.15 6.34
N GLY A 168 -8.92 -4.18 6.87
CA GLY A 168 -8.32 -3.00 7.51
C GLY A 168 -8.18 -1.83 6.53
N ARG A 169 -7.74 -2.09 5.30
CA ARG A 169 -7.61 -1.07 4.26
C ARG A 169 -8.95 -0.43 3.90
N PHE A 170 -10.00 -1.24 3.76
CA PHE A 170 -11.35 -0.79 3.45
C PHE A 170 -11.91 0.12 4.55
N LEU A 171 -11.71 -0.26 5.82
CA LEU A 171 -12.18 0.53 6.97
C LEU A 171 -11.43 1.86 7.09
N LEU A 172 -10.10 1.85 6.98
CA LEU A 172 -9.29 3.07 7.09
C LEU A 172 -9.51 4.03 5.91
N GLU A 173 -9.92 3.52 4.75
CA GLU A 173 -10.26 4.34 3.59
C GLU A 173 -11.43 5.29 3.85
N TRP A 174 -12.35 4.93 4.73
CA TRP A 174 -13.44 5.83 5.14
C TRP A 174 -12.95 7.08 5.86
N MET A 175 -11.78 7.02 6.50
CA MET A 175 -11.22 8.13 7.29
C MET A 175 -10.33 9.06 6.47
N ARG A 176 -9.97 8.69 5.22
CA ARG A 176 -9.08 9.48 4.36
C ARG A 176 -9.76 10.74 3.84
N GLY A 177 -9.00 11.84 3.73
CA GLY A 177 -9.48 13.13 3.24
C GLY A 177 -8.93 13.52 1.86
N ASP A 178 -7.81 12.94 1.44
CA ASP A 178 -7.12 13.37 0.22
C ASP A 178 -7.87 13.04 -1.09
N PRO A 179 -7.58 13.75 -2.20
CA PRO A 179 -8.26 13.57 -3.49
C PRO A 179 -8.14 12.15 -4.01
N ARG A 180 -9.28 11.52 -4.34
CA ARG A 180 -9.35 10.11 -4.73
C ARG A 180 -10.14 9.91 -6.00
N HIS A 181 -9.77 8.85 -6.70
CA HIS A 181 -10.54 8.35 -7.82
C HIS A 181 -11.67 7.49 -7.27
N HIS A 182 -12.89 7.99 -7.41
CA HIS A 182 -14.12 7.26 -7.10
C HIS A 182 -14.64 6.60 -8.38
N LEU A 183 -15.07 5.35 -8.26
CA LEU A 183 -15.78 4.64 -9.32
C LEU A 183 -17.15 4.25 -8.77
N GLY A 184 -18.15 5.09 -9.04
CA GLY A 184 -19.45 5.02 -8.37
C GLY A 184 -19.32 5.39 -6.89
N TYR A 185 -19.96 4.60 -6.01
CA TYR A 185 -19.98 4.84 -4.56
C TYR A 185 -18.67 4.48 -3.84
N PHE A 186 -17.78 3.70 -4.48
CA PHE A 186 -16.57 3.22 -3.85
C PHE A 186 -15.32 3.89 -4.42
N THR A 187 -14.34 4.07 -3.55
CA THR A 187 -12.99 4.44 -3.97
C THR A 187 -12.33 3.27 -4.70
N THR A 188 -11.39 3.57 -5.60
CA THR A 188 -10.54 2.55 -6.22
C THR A 188 -9.89 1.62 -5.18
N ALA A 189 -9.42 2.16 -4.06
CA ALA A 189 -8.84 1.36 -2.97
C ALA A 189 -9.84 0.38 -2.33
N GLN A 190 -11.10 0.78 -2.13
CA GLN A 190 -12.15 -0.11 -1.61
C GLN A 190 -12.46 -1.23 -2.59
N LEU A 191 -12.59 -0.92 -3.90
CA LEU A 191 -12.82 -1.93 -4.93
C LEU A 191 -11.67 -2.95 -4.98
N PHE A 192 -10.42 -2.48 -4.99
CA PHE A 192 -9.26 -3.37 -4.91
C PHE A 192 -9.27 -4.23 -3.65
N SER A 193 -9.69 -3.66 -2.51
CA SER A 193 -9.78 -4.40 -1.25
C SER A 193 -10.84 -5.51 -1.32
N MET A 194 -11.99 -5.24 -1.92
CA MET A 194 -13.04 -6.24 -2.11
C MET A 194 -12.57 -7.38 -3.02
N THR A 195 -11.93 -7.07 -4.16
CA THR A 195 -11.40 -8.09 -5.07
C THR A 195 -10.33 -8.95 -4.38
N LEU A 196 -9.43 -8.33 -3.62
CA LEU A 196 -8.36 -9.03 -2.90
C LEU A 196 -8.92 -9.96 -1.82
N PHE A 197 -9.94 -9.51 -1.09
CA PHE A 197 -10.64 -10.31 -0.08
C PHE A 197 -11.34 -11.52 -0.71
N MET A 198 -12.09 -11.31 -1.79
CA MET A 198 -12.79 -12.39 -2.50
C MET A 198 -11.83 -13.45 -3.04
N PHE A 199 -10.67 -13.01 -3.57
CA PHE A 199 -9.61 -13.91 -4.00
C PHE A 199 -9.03 -14.72 -2.84
N GLY A 200 -8.70 -14.07 -1.72
CA GLY A 200 -8.23 -14.74 -0.51
C GLY A 200 -9.24 -15.75 0.05
N TRP A 201 -10.52 -15.40 0.02
CA TRP A 201 -11.61 -16.26 0.46
C TRP A 201 -11.78 -17.50 -0.43
N GLY A 202 -11.67 -17.34 -1.75
CA GLY A 202 -11.66 -18.45 -2.69
C GLY A 202 -10.51 -19.43 -2.43
N LEU A 203 -9.29 -18.91 -2.23
CA LEU A 203 -8.12 -19.72 -1.88
C LEU A 203 -8.30 -20.46 -0.55
N TYR A 204 -8.87 -19.80 0.45
CA TYR A 204 -9.18 -20.41 1.74
C TYR A 204 -10.13 -21.60 1.63
N ILE A 205 -11.22 -21.45 0.88
CA ILE A 205 -12.19 -22.54 0.65
C ILE A 205 -11.52 -23.70 -0.10
N HIS A 206 -10.75 -23.40 -1.15
CA HIS A 206 -10.05 -24.40 -1.92
C HIS A 206 -9.06 -25.22 -1.05
N ALA A 207 -8.27 -24.54 -0.22
CA ALA A 207 -7.34 -25.20 0.70
C ALA A 207 -8.07 -26.09 1.72
N ARG A 208 -9.22 -25.65 2.26
CA ARG A 208 -10.02 -26.47 3.18
C ARG A 208 -10.61 -27.71 2.54
N ARG A 209 -11.01 -27.63 1.26
CA ARG A 209 -11.55 -28.80 0.53
C ARG A 209 -10.44 -29.83 0.26
N SER A 210 -9.26 -29.39 -0.17
CA SER A 210 -8.12 -30.28 -0.40
C SER A 210 -7.68 -31.04 0.86
N ASN A 211 -7.72 -30.38 2.02
CA ASN A 211 -7.37 -31.01 3.30
C ASN A 211 -8.42 -31.98 3.87
N ARG A 212 -9.65 -32.00 3.32
CA ARG A 212 -10.70 -32.95 3.71
C ARG A 212 -10.70 -34.21 2.84
N SER A 213 -10.01 -34.16 1.70
CA SER A 213 -9.92 -35.25 0.72
C SER A 213 -8.63 -36.07 0.83
N ALA A 214 -7.75 -35.71 1.78
CA ALA A 214 -6.50 -36.40 2.12
C ALA A 214 -6.60 -36.91 3.56
#